data_AF-K8W9K9-F1
#
_entry.id   AF-K8W9K9-F1
#
_cell.length_a   1.000
_cell.length_b   1.000
_cell.length_c   1.000
_cell.angle_alpha   90.00
_cell.angle_beta   90.00
_cell.angle_gamma   90.00
#
_symmetry.space_group_name_H-M   'P 1'
#
loop_
_entity.id
_entity.type
_entity.pdbx_description
1 polymer ?
#
loop_
_entity_poly.entity_id
_entity_poly.type
_entity_poly.pdbx_seq_one_letter_code
_entity_poly.pdbx_strand_id
1 'polypeptide(L)'
;MNNNDIKLHFHIFTDIFNQEQEKLFSMLSKQYKTPITIYLLNTDILQKLPTNKLWSNAMYFRLIISDYFFEKLDKFLYLDDDIICQSNLSELQQMTIDNHIAIVVTDRDEALWKKRAEELKTPEIKKGYFNSGVMLINVNMWREENVTKKTLDLLSSEDPKNIFSYYASRCIKYYSFR
;
A
#
# COMPACT_ATOMS: atom_id res chain seq x y z
N MET A 1 19.43 -11.82 -10.70
CA MET A 1 18.10 -11.25 -10.38
C MET A 1 17.18 -12.41 -10.11
N ASN A 2 16.37 -12.34 -9.05
CA ASN A 2 15.58 -13.48 -8.58
C ASN A 2 14.23 -13.64 -9.33
N ASN A 3 13.98 -12.84 -10.38
CA ASN A 3 12.68 -12.69 -11.04
C ASN A 3 12.78 -12.71 -12.58
N ASN A 4 13.73 -13.44 -13.15
CA ASN A 4 13.96 -13.45 -14.60
C ASN A 4 12.80 -14.10 -15.40
N ASP A 5 12.00 -14.94 -14.74
CA ASP A 5 10.92 -15.72 -15.38
C ASP A 5 9.58 -14.97 -15.42
N ILE A 6 9.53 -13.77 -14.85
CA ILE A 6 8.30 -12.96 -14.78
C ILE A 6 8.51 -11.60 -15.45
N LYS A 7 7.47 -11.12 -16.14
CA LYS A 7 7.47 -9.80 -16.76
C LYS A 7 7.05 -8.77 -15.72
N LEU A 8 8.01 -7.99 -15.26
CA LEU A 8 7.76 -6.88 -14.33
C LEU A 8 7.56 -5.57 -15.11
N HIS A 9 6.72 -4.70 -14.56
CA HIS A 9 6.59 -3.31 -14.96
C HIS A 9 6.45 -2.49 -13.67
N PHE A 10 7.41 -1.60 -13.42
CA PHE A 10 7.35 -0.71 -12.26
C PHE A 10 6.53 0.54 -12.57
N HIS A 11 5.52 0.79 -11.74
CA HIS A 11 4.70 1.99 -11.78
C HIS A 11 5.05 2.83 -10.55
N ILE A 12 5.71 3.97 -10.75
CA ILE A 12 6.22 4.81 -9.66
C ILE A 12 5.37 6.06 -9.57
N PHE A 13 4.74 6.28 -8.43
CA PHE A 13 3.94 7.47 -8.14
C PHE A 13 4.74 8.39 -7.22
N THR A 14 4.95 9.63 -7.66
CA THR A 14 5.75 10.63 -6.94
C THR A 14 5.14 12.02 -7.14
N ASP A 15 5.41 12.94 -6.23
CA ASP A 15 5.05 14.36 -6.35
C ASP A 15 6.21 15.23 -6.86
N ILE A 16 7.41 14.67 -6.91
CA ILE A 16 8.61 15.32 -7.43
C ILE A 16 9.29 14.40 -8.44
N PHE A 17 9.52 14.92 -9.65
CA PHE A 17 10.27 14.23 -10.68
C PHE A 17 11.07 15.22 -11.53
N ASN A 18 12.41 15.17 -11.44
CA ASN A 18 13.32 16.06 -12.13
C ASN A 18 14.13 15.35 -13.22
N GLN A 19 14.88 16.14 -14.01
CA GLN A 19 15.66 15.64 -15.13
C GLN A 19 16.80 14.69 -14.72
N GLU A 20 17.33 14.81 -13.50
CA GLU A 20 18.34 13.88 -12.99
C GLU A 20 17.72 12.52 -12.70
N GLN A 21 16.57 12.49 -12.02
CA GLN A 21 15.80 11.28 -11.76
C GLN A 21 15.38 10.60 -13.07
N GLU A 22 14.92 11.37 -14.07
CA GLU A 22 14.59 10.84 -15.39
C GLU A 22 15.76 10.09 -16.04
N LYS A 23 16.97 10.66 -15.99
CA LYS A 23 18.18 10.00 -16.50
C LYS A 23 18.47 8.71 -15.74
N LEU A 24 18.40 8.74 -14.40
CA LEU A 24 18.66 7.57 -13.55
C LEU A 24 17.64 6.44 -13.80
N PHE A 25 16.34 6.74 -13.84
CA PHE A 25 15.31 5.74 -14.13
C PHE A 25 15.41 5.19 -15.56
N SER A 26 15.76 6.03 -16.54
CA SER A 26 16.02 5.57 -17.92
C SER A 26 17.19 4.59 -17.97
N MET A 27 18.27 4.87 -17.23
CA MET A 27 19.42 3.97 -17.11
C MET A 27 19.03 2.65 -16.42
N LEU A 28 18.29 2.70 -15.33
CA LEU A 28 17.81 1.51 -14.61
C LEU A 28 16.92 0.63 -15.50
N SER A 29 15.96 1.24 -16.19
CA SER A 29 15.05 0.53 -17.09
C SER A 29 15.82 -0.21 -18.19
N LYS A 30 16.85 0.43 -18.78
CA LYS A 30 17.70 -0.18 -19.80
C LYS A 30 18.60 -1.28 -19.23
N GLN A 31 19.25 -1.02 -18.10
CA GLN A 31 20.17 -1.96 -17.45
C GLN A 31 19.46 -3.27 -17.08
N TYR A 32 18.24 -3.16 -16.57
CA TYR A 32 17.48 -4.30 -16.08
C TYR A 32 16.44 -4.82 -17.06
N LYS A 33 16.27 -4.16 -18.21
CA LYS A 33 15.29 -4.50 -19.26
C LYS A 33 13.86 -4.59 -18.71
N THR A 34 13.55 -3.73 -17.76
CA THR A 34 12.24 -3.67 -17.09
C THR A 34 11.61 -2.32 -17.34
N PRO A 35 10.38 -2.26 -17.89
CA PRO A 35 9.67 -1.00 -18.07
C PRO A 35 9.42 -0.28 -16.74
N ILE A 36 9.58 1.04 -16.76
CA ILE A 36 9.27 1.93 -15.65
C ILE A 36 8.36 3.03 -16.17
N THR A 37 7.20 3.23 -15.54
CA THR A 37 6.31 4.37 -15.81
C THR A 37 6.23 5.24 -14.57
N ILE A 38 6.46 6.53 -14.76
CA ILE A 38 6.40 7.54 -13.70
C ILE A 38 5.08 8.28 -13.79
N TYR A 39 4.41 8.43 -12.64
CA TYR A 39 3.17 9.18 -12.47
C TYR A 39 3.44 10.34 -11.53
N LEU A 40 3.38 11.56 -12.05
CA LEU A 40 3.50 12.77 -11.26
C LEU A 40 2.14 13.13 -10.66
N LEU A 41 2.03 13.09 -9.35
CA LEU A 41 0.80 13.37 -8.62
C LEU A 41 0.74 14.85 -8.22
N ASN A 42 -0.42 15.48 -8.43
CA ASN A 42 -0.73 16.72 -7.73
C ASN A 42 -1.17 16.37 -6.30
N THR A 43 -0.43 16.85 -5.31
CA THR A 43 -0.67 16.58 -3.88
C THR A 43 -1.40 17.68 -3.15
N ASP A 44 -1.85 18.74 -3.82
CA ASP A 44 -2.51 19.91 -3.21
C ASP A 44 -3.73 19.52 -2.36
N ILE A 45 -4.48 18.50 -2.80
CA ILE A 45 -5.64 17.97 -2.08
C ILE A 45 -5.20 17.14 -0.87
N LEU A 46 -4.08 16.41 -0.99
CA LEU A 46 -3.53 15.57 0.07
C LEU A 46 -2.90 16.38 1.20
N GLN A 47 -2.32 17.54 0.89
CA GLN A 47 -1.73 18.44 1.88
C GLN A 47 -2.75 18.92 2.94
N LYS A 48 -4.05 18.79 2.66
CA LYS A 48 -5.13 19.12 3.60
C LYS A 48 -5.46 17.99 4.57
N LEU A 49 -4.92 16.79 4.35
CA LEU A 49 -5.11 15.62 5.19
C LEU A 49 -4.08 15.60 6.34
N PRO A 50 -4.40 14.94 7.46
CA PRO A 50 -3.57 14.98 8.67
C PRO A 50 -2.23 14.25 8.52
N THR A 51 -1.13 15.00 8.50
CA THR A 51 0.24 14.46 8.49
C THR A 51 0.97 14.69 9.82
N ASN A 52 2.08 13.99 10.04
CA ASN A 52 2.99 14.26 11.15
C ASN A 52 4.45 13.91 10.78
N LYS A 53 5.38 14.02 11.73
CA LYS A 53 6.81 13.74 11.48
C LYS A 53 7.11 12.30 11.05
N LEU A 54 6.22 11.36 11.34
CA LEU A 54 6.35 9.94 10.99
C LEU A 54 5.57 9.58 9.72
N TRP A 55 4.56 10.36 9.35
CA TRP A 55 3.66 10.08 8.22
C TRP A 55 3.52 11.28 7.30
N SER A 56 4.09 11.13 6.10
CA SER A 56 4.03 12.12 5.02
C SER A 56 2.80 11.93 4.14
N ASN A 57 2.54 12.91 3.26
CA ASN A 57 1.48 12.81 2.24
C ASN A 57 1.63 11.58 1.32
N ALA A 58 2.85 11.06 1.17
CA ALA A 58 3.12 9.87 0.34
C ALA A 58 2.35 8.65 0.85
N MET A 59 2.00 8.59 2.14
CA MET A 59 1.17 7.52 2.69
C MET A 59 -0.22 7.45 2.02
N TYR A 60 -0.74 8.56 1.51
CA TYR A 60 -2.01 8.58 0.80
C TYR A 60 -1.92 8.15 -0.66
N PHE A 61 -0.71 8.04 -1.23
CA PHE A 61 -0.54 7.63 -2.63
C PHE A 61 -1.12 6.25 -2.86
N ARG A 62 -0.97 5.30 -1.92
CA ARG A 62 -1.58 3.96 -2.01
C ARG A 62 -3.11 3.99 -2.26
N LEU A 63 -3.80 4.98 -1.69
CA LEU A 63 -5.25 5.16 -1.90
C LEU A 63 -5.52 5.61 -3.35
N ILE A 64 -4.77 6.61 -3.81
CA ILE A 64 -4.89 7.15 -5.18
C ILE A 64 -4.50 6.11 -6.23
N ILE A 65 -3.41 5.37 -6.01
CA ILE A 65 -2.91 4.33 -6.91
C ILE A 65 -4.00 3.28 -7.17
N SER A 66 -4.68 2.87 -6.10
CA SER A 66 -5.74 1.86 -6.18
C SER A 66 -6.92 2.34 -7.05
N ASP A 67 -7.37 3.59 -6.87
CA ASP A 67 -8.41 4.16 -7.74
C ASP A 67 -7.90 4.42 -9.17
N TYR A 68 -6.64 4.82 -9.34
CA TYR A 68 -6.05 5.11 -10.65
C TYR A 68 -6.04 3.87 -11.57
N PHE A 69 -5.80 2.69 -11.01
CA PHE A 69 -5.74 1.44 -11.75
C PHE A 69 -7.10 0.78 -11.97
N PHE A 70 -8.19 1.34 -11.45
CA PHE A 70 -9.55 0.87 -11.76
C PHE A 70 -9.78 0.88 -13.28
N GLU A 71 -10.38 -0.20 -13.79
CA GLU A 71 -10.58 -0.50 -15.22
C GLU A 71 -9.29 -0.67 -16.05
N LYS A 72 -8.10 -0.63 -15.44
CA LYS A 72 -6.80 -0.82 -16.13
C LYS A 72 -6.13 -2.13 -15.77
N LEU A 73 -6.31 -2.60 -14.53
CA LEU A 73 -5.72 -3.82 -13.99
C LEU A 73 -6.72 -4.52 -13.06
N ASP A 74 -6.67 -5.84 -13.00
CA ASP A 74 -7.45 -6.61 -12.02
C ASP A 74 -6.81 -6.55 -10.61
N LYS A 75 -5.48 -6.62 -10.56
CA LYS A 75 -4.68 -6.57 -9.34
C LYS A 75 -3.30 -5.96 -9.55
N PHE A 76 -2.69 -5.45 -8.49
CA PHE A 76 -1.28 -5.03 -8.48
C PHE A 76 -0.62 -5.30 -7.13
N LEU A 77 0.71 -5.42 -7.12
CA LEU A 77 1.51 -5.51 -5.90
C LEU A 77 2.02 -4.11 -5.54
N TYR A 78 1.51 -3.56 -4.44
CA TYR A 78 2.02 -2.34 -3.82
C TYR A 78 3.26 -2.64 -2.98
N LEU A 79 4.28 -1.80 -3.10
CA LEU A 79 5.52 -1.84 -2.33
C LEU A 79 5.87 -0.41 -1.87
N ASP A 80 6.24 -0.26 -0.60
CA ASP A 80 6.93 0.94 -0.11
C ASP A 80 8.35 1.00 -0.73
N ASP A 81 8.94 2.20 -0.77
CA ASP A 81 10.22 2.47 -1.44
C ASP A 81 11.46 1.96 -0.68
N ASP A 82 11.28 1.54 0.57
CA ASP A 82 12.30 0.95 1.43
C ASP A 82 12.31 -0.59 1.43
N ILE A 83 11.50 -1.23 0.58
CA ILE A 83 11.38 -2.69 0.51
C ILE A 83 12.51 -3.31 -0.33
N ILE A 84 13.18 -4.32 0.25
CA ILE A 84 14.16 -5.15 -0.45
C ILE A 84 13.56 -6.53 -0.74
N CYS A 85 13.38 -6.85 -2.02
CA CYS A 85 12.89 -8.16 -2.46
C CYS A 85 14.05 -9.17 -2.57
N GLN A 86 14.09 -10.15 -1.66
CA GLN A 86 15.12 -11.20 -1.65
C GLN A 86 14.71 -12.48 -2.39
N SER A 87 13.45 -12.61 -2.79
CA SER A 87 12.89 -13.86 -3.34
C SER A 87 12.21 -13.64 -4.69
N ASN A 88 11.84 -14.74 -5.34
CA ASN A 88 11.05 -14.72 -6.56
C ASN A 88 9.58 -14.38 -6.25
N LEU A 89 8.94 -13.56 -7.09
CA LEU A 89 7.56 -13.07 -6.93
C LEU A 89 6.52 -13.89 -7.72
N SER A 90 6.92 -14.97 -8.39
CA SER A 90 6.02 -15.80 -9.22
C SER A 90 4.83 -16.33 -8.43
N GLU A 91 5.04 -16.71 -7.16
CA GLU A 91 3.95 -17.16 -6.29
C GLU A 91 2.91 -16.04 -6.09
N LEU A 92 3.36 -14.82 -5.77
CA LEU A 92 2.47 -13.66 -5.61
C LEU A 92 1.77 -13.29 -6.94
N GLN A 93 2.46 -13.42 -8.07
CA GLN A 93 1.88 -13.17 -9.39
C GLN A 93 0.75 -14.16 -9.70
N GLN A 94 0.92 -15.43 -9.33
CA GLN A 94 -0.04 -16.50 -9.61
C GLN A 94 -1.18 -16.58 -8.57
N MET A 95 -1.01 -15.98 -7.39
CA MET A 95 -2.06 -15.97 -6.37
C MET A 95 -3.36 -15.39 -6.89
N THR A 96 -4.45 -16.13 -6.68
CA THR A 96 -5.80 -15.59 -6.89
C THR A 96 -6.18 -14.76 -5.68
N ILE A 97 -6.66 -13.54 -5.94
CA ILE A 97 -7.31 -12.72 -4.92
C ILE A 97 -8.80 -12.83 -5.23
N ASP A 98 -9.49 -13.69 -4.50
CA ASP A 98 -10.94 -13.92 -4.67
C ASP A 98 -11.73 -12.64 -4.28
N ASN A 99 -12.78 -12.78 -3.49
CA ASN A 99 -13.62 -11.66 -3.02
C ASN A 99 -12.98 -10.88 -1.85
N HIS A 100 -11.64 -10.78 -1.83
CA HIS A 100 -10.87 -10.05 -0.82
C HIS A 100 -10.34 -8.75 -1.42
N ILE A 101 -10.28 -7.68 -0.61
CA ILE A 101 -9.79 -6.38 -1.06
C ILE A 101 -8.27 -6.43 -1.30
N ALA A 102 -7.54 -7.12 -0.42
CA ALA A 102 -6.10 -7.29 -0.55
C ALA A 102 -5.62 -8.56 0.16
N ILE A 103 -4.44 -9.01 -0.22
CA ILE A 103 -3.65 -9.98 0.53
C ILE A 103 -2.46 -9.24 1.16
N VAL A 104 -2.27 -9.43 2.45
CA VAL A 104 -1.31 -8.68 3.28
C VAL A 104 -0.66 -9.58 4.32
N VAL A 105 0.35 -9.08 5.01
CA VAL A 105 1.00 -9.80 6.11
C VAL A 105 0.69 -9.10 7.43
N THR A 106 0.50 -9.83 8.53
CA THR A 106 0.38 -9.22 9.87
C THR A 106 1.67 -8.50 10.25
N ASP A 107 1.58 -7.28 10.78
CA ASP A 107 2.76 -6.47 11.15
C ASP A 107 3.56 -7.10 12.30
N ARG A 108 2.88 -7.72 13.28
CA ARG A 108 3.51 -8.39 14.44
C ARG A 108 2.69 -9.60 14.87
N ASP A 109 3.28 -10.40 15.74
CA ASP A 109 2.67 -11.57 16.36
C ASP A 109 1.36 -11.24 17.11
N GLU A 110 0.38 -12.14 17.02
CA GLU A 110 -0.93 -12.00 17.65
C GLU A 110 -0.83 -11.88 19.18
N ALA A 111 0.05 -12.63 19.82
CA ALA A 111 0.24 -12.59 21.28
C ALA A 111 0.74 -11.20 21.74
N LEU A 112 1.59 -10.57 20.93
CA LEU A 112 2.07 -9.21 21.20
C LEU A 112 0.93 -8.19 21.10
N TRP A 113 0.07 -8.31 20.08
CA TRP A 113 -1.10 -7.45 19.93
C TRP A 113 -2.15 -7.66 21.01
N LYS A 114 -2.35 -8.90 21.48
CA LYS A 114 -3.20 -9.21 22.64
C LYS A 114 -2.71 -8.48 23.89
N LYS A 115 -1.42 -8.60 24.19
CA LYS A 115 -0.80 -7.92 25.34
C LYS A 115 -0.96 -6.40 25.24
N ARG A 116 -0.70 -5.81 24.06
CA ARG A 116 -0.87 -4.36 23.85
C ARG A 116 -2.32 -3.90 24.03
N ALA A 117 -3.29 -4.67 23.54
CA ALA A 117 -4.70 -4.35 23.70
C ALA A 117 -5.10 -4.27 25.18
N GLU A 118 -4.54 -5.15 26.01
CA GLU A 118 -4.74 -5.14 27.46
C GLU A 118 -4.06 -3.93 28.13
N GLU A 119 -2.79 -3.68 27.81
CA GLU A 119 -2.00 -2.56 28.35
C GLU A 119 -2.63 -1.19 28.03
N LEU A 120 -3.11 -1.02 26.79
CA LEU A 120 -3.74 0.21 26.31
C LEU A 120 -5.24 0.30 26.63
N LYS A 121 -5.83 -0.77 27.17
CA LYS A 121 -7.28 -0.89 27.40
C LYS A 121 -8.09 -0.63 26.11
N THR A 122 -7.58 -1.12 24.99
CA THR A 122 -8.18 -0.96 23.66
C THR A 122 -8.37 -2.35 23.03
N PRO A 123 -9.42 -3.09 23.40
CA PRO A 123 -9.62 -4.47 22.93
C PRO A 123 -9.74 -4.59 21.41
N GLU A 124 -10.05 -3.50 20.71
CA GLU A 124 -10.21 -3.45 19.26
C GLU A 124 -8.91 -3.75 18.51
N ILE A 125 -7.74 -3.46 19.09
CA ILE A 125 -6.43 -3.70 18.45
C ILE A 125 -5.91 -5.13 18.66
N LYS A 126 -6.66 -5.99 19.37
CA LYS A 126 -6.24 -7.34 19.74
C LYS A 126 -5.88 -8.22 18.54
N LYS A 127 -6.55 -8.00 17.40
CA LYS A 127 -6.27 -8.69 16.12
C LYS A 127 -5.01 -8.17 15.42
N GLY A 128 -4.44 -7.09 15.93
CA GLY A 128 -3.27 -6.43 15.38
C GLY A 128 -3.55 -5.65 14.11
N TYR A 129 -2.44 -5.18 13.55
CA TYR A 129 -2.39 -4.47 12.28
C TYR A 129 -1.73 -5.34 11.22
N PHE A 130 -2.07 -5.10 9.96
CA PHE A 130 -1.28 -5.61 8.85
C PHE A 130 -0.16 -4.63 8.47
N ASN A 131 0.90 -5.18 7.90
CA ASN A 131 1.95 -4.40 7.24
C ASN A 131 1.38 -3.80 5.95
N SER A 132 1.32 -2.47 5.89
CA SER A 132 0.81 -1.76 4.71
C SER A 132 1.88 -1.45 3.65
N GLY A 133 3.13 -1.86 3.87
CA GLY A 133 4.23 -1.61 2.95
C GLY A 133 4.37 -2.67 1.87
N VAL A 134 3.69 -3.82 2.01
CA VAL A 134 3.57 -4.85 0.97
C VAL A 134 2.13 -5.33 0.93
N MET A 135 1.43 -5.04 -0.17
CA MET A 135 0.02 -5.43 -0.34
C MET A 135 -0.25 -5.88 -1.76
N LEU A 136 -0.83 -7.07 -1.94
CA LEU A 136 -1.38 -7.47 -3.23
C LEU A 136 -2.85 -7.05 -3.27
N ILE A 137 -3.17 -6.03 -4.07
CA ILE A 137 -4.47 -5.34 -4.06
C ILE A 137 -5.35 -5.84 -5.20
N ASN A 138 -6.59 -6.21 -4.89
CA ASN A 138 -7.66 -6.41 -5.87
C ASN A 138 -8.34 -5.07 -6.15
N VAL A 139 -8.17 -4.58 -7.37
CA VAL A 139 -8.59 -3.23 -7.76
C VAL A 139 -10.12 -3.11 -7.79
N ASN A 140 -10.80 -4.15 -8.28
CA ASN A 140 -12.26 -4.17 -8.36
C ASN A 140 -12.87 -4.16 -6.96
N MET A 141 -12.42 -5.06 -6.08
CA MET A 141 -12.90 -5.11 -4.69
C MET A 141 -12.58 -3.82 -3.92
N TRP A 142 -11.41 -3.22 -4.15
CA TRP A 142 -11.05 -1.93 -3.54
C TRP A 142 -12.05 -0.83 -3.90
N ARG A 143 -12.45 -0.77 -5.18
CA ARG A 143 -13.41 0.19 -5.70
C ARG A 143 -14.83 -0.10 -5.20
N GLU A 144 -15.30 -1.34 -5.32
CA GLU A 144 -16.63 -1.78 -4.89
C GLU A 144 -16.86 -1.48 -3.40
N GLU A 145 -15.86 -1.76 -2.57
CA GLU A 145 -15.92 -1.51 -1.13
C GLU A 145 -15.65 -0.05 -0.76
N ASN A 146 -15.46 0.85 -1.74
CA ASN A 146 -15.23 2.28 -1.55
C ASN A 146 -14.09 2.57 -0.54
N VAL A 147 -13.02 1.77 -0.57
CA VAL A 147 -11.97 1.78 0.47
C VAL A 147 -11.31 3.15 0.57
N THR A 148 -10.96 3.77 -0.56
CA THR A 148 -10.36 5.11 -0.59
C THR A 148 -11.27 6.13 0.09
N LYS A 149 -12.54 6.20 -0.33
CA LYS A 149 -13.50 7.15 0.22
C LYS A 149 -13.72 6.94 1.71
N LYS A 150 -14.00 5.69 2.14
CA LYS A 150 -14.16 5.35 3.57
C LYS A 150 -12.94 5.78 4.38
N THR A 151 -11.74 5.55 3.86
CA THR A 151 -10.50 5.95 4.53
C THR A 151 -10.36 7.47 4.62
N LEU A 152 -10.61 8.20 3.53
CA LEU A 152 -10.54 9.67 3.50
C LEU A 152 -11.62 10.35 4.36
N ASP A 153 -12.83 9.80 4.40
CA ASP A 153 -13.92 10.31 5.23
C ASP A 153 -13.53 10.20 6.72
N LEU A 154 -12.99 9.05 7.13
CA LEU A 154 -12.51 8.82 8.50
C LEU A 154 -11.35 9.73 8.90
N LEU A 155 -10.41 9.97 7.99
CA LEU A 155 -9.34 10.94 8.18
C LEU A 155 -9.85 12.36 8.45
N SER A 156 -10.98 12.69 7.84
CA SER A 156 -11.53 14.04 7.86
C SER A 156 -12.50 14.23 9.04
N SER A 157 -12.99 13.15 9.65
CA SER A 157 -14.10 13.17 10.60
C SER A 157 -13.74 12.96 12.08
N GLU A 158 -12.50 12.64 12.45
CA GLU A 158 -12.12 12.34 13.85
C GLU A 158 -10.99 13.22 14.42
N ASP A 159 -10.94 13.34 15.77
CA ASP A 159 -9.81 13.90 16.52
C ASP A 159 -8.52 13.22 16.01
N PRO A 160 -7.50 13.98 15.54
CA PRO A 160 -6.29 13.45 14.93
C PRO A 160 -5.63 12.31 15.71
N LYS A 161 -5.79 12.27 17.04
CA LYS A 161 -5.20 11.23 17.90
C LYS A 161 -5.78 9.82 17.71
N ASN A 162 -7.02 9.68 17.23
CA ASN A 162 -7.69 8.37 17.05
C ASN A 162 -7.57 7.81 15.62
N ILE A 163 -7.36 8.69 14.64
CA ILE A 163 -7.14 8.37 13.22
C ILE A 163 -6.03 7.32 13.04
N PHE A 164 -5.03 7.38 13.91
CA PHE A 164 -3.78 6.63 13.81
C PHE A 164 -3.86 5.16 14.25
N SER A 165 -4.89 4.79 15.02
CA SER A 165 -5.18 3.40 15.40
C SER A 165 -5.96 2.66 14.31
N TYR A 166 -6.64 3.38 13.40
CA TYR A 166 -7.62 2.78 12.52
C TYR A 166 -7.04 2.29 11.17
N TYR A 167 -5.95 2.91 10.71
CA TYR A 167 -5.39 2.77 9.35
C TYR A 167 -5.04 1.35 8.89
N ALA A 168 -4.83 0.42 9.82
CA ALA A 168 -4.25 -0.87 9.49
C ALA A 168 -5.11 -2.08 9.92
N SER A 169 -6.39 -1.92 10.24
CA SER A 169 -7.21 -3.09 10.62
C SER A 169 -8.69 -3.10 10.23
N ARG A 170 -9.35 -1.95 9.97
CA ARG A 170 -10.84 -1.93 9.88
C ARG A 170 -11.44 -1.71 8.48
N CYS A 171 -10.73 -1.09 7.54
CA CYS A 171 -11.29 -0.85 6.19
C CYS A 171 -11.06 -1.98 5.19
N ILE A 172 -10.08 -2.86 5.42
CA ILE A 172 -9.68 -3.87 4.45
C ILE A 172 -10.04 -5.24 5.02
N LYS A 173 -10.97 -5.95 4.39
CA LYS A 173 -11.07 -7.41 4.53
C LYS A 173 -9.89 -8.00 3.77
N TYR A 174 -8.93 -8.54 4.50
CA TYR A 174 -7.73 -9.12 3.93
C TYR A 174 -7.53 -10.57 4.37
N TYR A 175 -6.80 -11.31 3.54
CA TYR A 175 -6.23 -12.60 3.89
C TYR A 175 -4.77 -12.41 4.30
N SER A 176 -4.30 -13.15 5.32
CA SER A 176 -2.92 -13.07 5.79
C SER A 176 -2.20 -14.40 5.73
N PHE A 177 -0.97 -14.39 5.21
CA PHE A 177 -0.08 -15.54 5.24
C PHE A 177 0.63 -15.65 6.58
N ARG A 178 0.74 -16.88 7.09
CA ARG A 178 1.67 -17.25 8.16
C ARG A 178 2.92 -17.87 7.57
#